data_AF-A0A352VWR3-F1
#
_entry.id   AF-A0A352VWR3-F1
#
_cell.length_a   1.000
_cell.length_b   1.000
_cell.length_c   1.000
_cell.angle_alpha   90.00
_cell.angle_beta   90.00
_cell.angle_gamma   90.00
#
_symmetry.space_group_name_H-M   'P 1'
#
loop_
_entity.id
_entity.type
_entity.pdbx_description
1 polymer ?
#
loop_
_entity_poly.entity_id
_entity_poly.type
_entity_poly.pdbx_seq_one_letter_code
_entity_poly.pdbx_strand_id
1 'polypeptide(L)'
;MKEINVTPEEYELLLELHQSRQDKKEAYRLNIIILLAKGYTHKEIADALLIDERTTRRYKEIYLKHGCEGLLEENYFKIPNTKQACFLQ
;
A
#
# COMPACT_ATOMS: atom_id res chain seq x y z
N MET A 1 13.08 -7.53 -10.35
CA MET A 1 13.34 -7.60 -8.89
C MET A 1 12.09 -7.07 -8.21
N LYS A 2 11.60 -7.70 -7.13
CA LYS A 2 10.41 -7.20 -6.44
C LYS A 2 10.76 -5.93 -5.66
N GLU A 3 9.94 -4.89 -5.82
CA GLU A 3 10.15 -3.60 -5.14
C GLU A 3 9.81 -3.67 -3.63
N ILE A 4 8.99 -4.64 -3.24
CA ILE A 4 8.68 -4.99 -1.84
C ILE A 4 8.64 -6.51 -1.67
N ASN A 5 9.06 -7.00 -0.51
CA ASN A 5 8.91 -8.40 -0.13
C ASN A 5 7.71 -8.49 0.82
N VAL A 6 6.65 -9.16 0.36
CA VAL A 6 5.40 -9.38 1.08
C VAL A 6 5.22 -10.90 1.18
N THR A 7 4.80 -11.41 2.35
CA THR A 7 4.55 -12.85 2.49
C THR A 7 3.29 -13.26 1.70
N PRO A 8 3.10 -14.55 1.35
CA PRO A 8 1.88 -14.99 0.69
C PRO A 8 0.62 -14.62 1.49
N GLU A 9 0.65 -14.77 2.82
CA GLU A 9 -0.48 -14.47 3.70
C GLU A 9 -0.81 -12.97 3.73
N GLU A 10 0.23 -12.13 3.81
CA GLU A 10 0.09 -10.67 3.77
C GLU A 10 -0.43 -10.19 2.40
N TYR A 11 -0.03 -10.88 1.33
CA TYR A 11 -0.52 -10.59 -0.01
C TYR A 11 -2.01 -10.96 -0.19
N GLU A 12 -2.46 -12.10 0.34
CA GLU A 12 -3.88 -12.44 0.35
C GLU A 12 -4.70 -11.43 1.17
N LEU A 13 -4.19 -11.02 2.34
CA LEU A 13 -4.83 -9.97 3.14
C LEU A 13 -4.99 -8.65 2.36
N LEU A 14 -3.97 -8.23 1.59
CA LEU A 14 -4.06 -7.05 0.73
C LEU A 14 -5.18 -7.17 -0.31
N LEU A 15 -5.36 -8.36 -0.90
CA LEU A 15 -6.42 -8.62 -1.88
C LEU A 15 -7.80 -8.58 -1.23
N GLU A 16 -7.98 -9.22 -0.07
CA GLU A 16 -9.23 -9.21 0.68
C GLU A 16 -9.61 -7.80 1.14
N LEU A 17 -8.63 -7.04 1.65
CA LEU A 17 -8.82 -5.64 2.01
C LEU A 17 -9.25 -4.84 0.79
N HIS A 18 -8.58 -5.00 -0.36
CA HIS A 18 -8.94 -4.28 -1.58
C HIS A 18 -10.36 -4.59 -2.03
N GLN A 19 -10.77 -5.87 -2.04
CA GLN A 19 -12.11 -6.29 -2.48
C GLN A 19 -13.21 -5.81 -1.54
N SER A 20 -12.93 -5.67 -0.24
CA SER A 20 -13.89 -5.23 0.77
C SER A 20 -14.03 -3.70 0.87
N ARG A 21 -13.10 -2.91 0.31
CA ARG A 21 -13.15 -1.44 0.37
C ARG A 21 -14.22 -0.87 -0.56
N GLN A 22 -15.11 -0.04 0.00
CA GLN A 22 -16.03 0.77 -0.79
C GLN A 22 -15.45 2.14 -1.17
N ASP A 23 -14.49 2.66 -0.39
CA ASP A 23 -13.80 3.90 -0.72
C ASP A 23 -12.79 3.65 -1.86
N LYS A 24 -13.05 4.28 -3.00
CA LYS A 24 -12.21 4.18 -4.20
C LYS A 24 -10.77 4.62 -3.94
N LYS A 25 -10.53 5.59 -3.07
CA LYS A 25 -9.19 6.09 -2.74
C LYS A 25 -8.41 5.05 -1.93
N GLU A 26 -9.05 4.41 -0.96
CA GLU A 26 -8.45 3.33 -0.18
C GLU A 26 -8.09 2.14 -1.05
N ALA A 27 -9.03 1.69 -1.89
CA ALA A 27 -8.77 0.63 -2.88
C ALA A 27 -7.61 1.01 -3.82
N TYR A 28 -7.52 2.28 -4.23
CA TYR A 28 -6.42 2.76 -5.05
C TYR A 28 -5.05 2.62 -4.40
N ARG A 29 -4.96 2.96 -3.11
CA ARG A 29 -3.71 2.84 -2.36
C ARG A 29 -3.28 1.39 -2.22
N LEU A 30 -4.23 0.49 -1.96
CA LEU A 30 -3.98 -0.95 -1.90
C LEU A 30 -3.48 -1.49 -3.24
N ASN A 31 -4.03 -1.02 -4.37
CA ASN A 31 -3.57 -1.42 -5.71
C ASN A 31 -2.08 -1.14 -5.93
N ILE A 32 -1.57 -0.01 -5.43
CA ILE A 32 -0.14 0.34 -5.55
C ILE A 32 0.72 -0.72 -4.85
N ILE A 33 0.36 -1.12 -3.63
CA ILE A 33 1.13 -2.11 -2.87
C ILE A 33 1.03 -3.49 -3.53
N ILE A 34 -0.16 -3.90 -3.95
CA ILE A 34 -0.38 -5.17 -4.66
C ILE A 34 0.48 -5.25 -5.93
N LEU A 35 0.55 -4.18 -6.72
CA LEU A 35 1.36 -4.14 -7.94
C LEU A 35 2.85 -4.16 -7.62
N LEU A 36 3.31 -3.45 -6.59
CA LEU A 36 4.72 -3.51 -6.16
C LEU A 36 5.10 -4.93 -5.69
N ALA A 37 4.20 -5.64 -4.98
CA ALA A 37 4.41 -7.02 -4.54
C ALA A 37 4.48 -8.01 -5.72
N LYS A 38 3.71 -7.74 -6.78
CA LYS A 38 3.80 -8.46 -8.07
C LYS A 38 5.08 -8.18 -8.84
N GLY A 39 5.85 -7.17 -8.44
CA GLY A 39 7.14 -6.83 -9.03
C GLY A 39 7.09 -5.75 -10.12
N TYR A 40 5.98 -5.02 -10.24
CA TYR A 40 5.94 -3.82 -11.06
C TYR A 40 6.81 -2.73 -10.45
N THR A 41 7.45 -1.96 -11.32
CA THR A 41 8.23 -0.79 -10.92
C THR A 41 7.32 0.40 -10.60
N HIS A 42 7.84 1.35 -9.82
CA HIS A 42 7.15 2.60 -9.53
C HIS A 42 6.67 3.34 -10.79
N LYS A 43 7.50 3.34 -11.84
CA LYS A 43 7.17 3.96 -13.13
C LYS A 43 6.01 3.25 -13.83
N GLU A 44 6.03 1.92 -13.93
CA GLU A 44 4.95 1.15 -14.56
C GLU A 44 3.62 1.35 -13.83
N ILE A 45 3.64 1.43 -12.51
CA ILE A 45 2.45 1.70 -11.71
C ILE A 45 1.95 3.13 -11.92
N ALA A 46 2.85 4.11 -11.92
CA ALA A 46 2.51 5.51 -12.19
C ALA A 46 1.83 5.67 -13.55
N ASP A 47 2.36 5.01 -14.58
CA ASP A 47 1.81 5.01 -15.93
C ASP A 47 0.44 4.29 -15.99
N ALA A 48 0.33 3.10 -15.38
CA ALA A 48 -0.91 2.32 -15.39
C ALA A 48 -2.05 2.97 -14.59
N LEU A 49 -1.71 3.68 -13.51
CA LEU A 49 -2.65 4.32 -12.60
C LEU A 49 -2.76 5.84 -12.85
N LEU A 50 -2.11 6.39 -13.87
CA LEU A 50 -2.18 7.82 -14.21
C LEU A 50 -1.92 8.75 -12.99
N ILE A 51 -0.89 8.43 -12.20
CA ILE A 51 -0.46 9.20 -11.02
C ILE A 51 1.03 9.54 -11.10
N ASP A 52 1.49 10.46 -10.25
CA ASP A 52 2.91 10.74 -10.11
C ASP A 52 3.66 9.56 -9.48
N GLU A 53 4.84 9.23 -10.03
CA GLU A 53 5.74 8.21 -9.49
C GLU A 53 6.06 8.45 -8.00
N ARG A 54 6.19 9.70 -7.56
CA ARG A 54 6.40 10.09 -6.16
C ARG A 54 5.29 9.60 -5.24
N THR A 55 4.04 9.57 -5.73
CA THR A 55 2.89 9.06 -4.97
C THR A 55 3.05 7.57 -4.70
N THR A 56 3.51 6.80 -5.69
CA THR A 56 3.76 5.37 -5.51
C THR A 56 4.86 5.10 -4.48
N ARG A 57 5.93 5.91 -4.50
CA ARG A 57 7.04 5.82 -3.53
C ARG A 57 6.57 6.17 -2.12
N ARG A 58 5.81 7.25 -1.96
CA ARG A 58 5.23 7.65 -0.67
C ARG A 58 4.36 6.55 -0.07
N TYR A 59 3.47 5.95 -0.86
CA TYR A 59 2.59 4.89 -0.32
C TYR A 59 3.35 3.61 0.01
N LYS A 60 4.40 3.26 -0.76
CA LYS A 60 5.33 2.19 -0.37
C LYS A 60 5.98 2.49 0.98
N GLU A 61 6.50 3.69 1.19
CA GLU A 61 7.12 4.08 2.46
C GLU A 61 6.15 4.01 3.64
N ILE A 62 4.92 4.49 3.45
CA ILE A 62 3.86 4.42 4.48
C ILE A 62 3.55 2.97 4.81
N TYR A 63 3.35 2.12 3.79
CA TYR A 63 3.06 0.71 3.98
C TYR A 63 4.18 -0.04 4.71
N LEU A 64 5.44 0.15 4.30
CA LEU A 64 6.59 -0.49 4.96
C LEU A 64 6.77 -0.04 6.41
N LYS A 65 6.29 1.15 6.76
CA LYS A 65 6.46 1.74 8.08
C LYS A 65 5.28 1.50 9.02
N HIS A 66 4.06 1.49 8.49
CA HIS A 66 2.80 1.53 9.24
C HIS A 66 1.80 0.45 8.80
N GLY A 67 2.15 -0.41 7.84
CA GLY A 67 1.29 -1.47 7.33
C GLY A 67 0.06 -0.96 6.59
N CYS A 68 -0.95 -1.83 6.47
CA CYS A 68 -2.24 -1.51 5.84
C CYS A 68 -2.99 -0.40 6.59
N GLU A 69 -2.94 -0.37 7.92
CA GLU A 69 -3.64 0.62 8.73
C GLU A 69 -3.18 2.03 8.38
N GLY A 70 -1.87 2.30 8.44
CA GLY A 70 -1.36 3.62 8.07
C GLY A 70 -1.57 4.00 6.60
N LEU A 71 -1.68 3.02 5.71
CA LEU A 71 -2.01 3.25 4.31
C LEU A 71 -3.47 3.70 4.11
N LEU A 72 -4.39 3.12 4.89
CA LEU A 72 -5.82 3.40 4.81
C LEU A 72 -6.20 4.66 5.60
N GLU A 73 -5.59 4.86 6.77
CA GLU A 73 -5.85 6.02 7.64
C GLU A 73 -5.28 7.35 7.13
N GLU A 74 -4.54 7.36 6.02
CA GLU A 74 -3.91 8.58 5.49
C GLU A 74 -4.97 9.58 5.01
N ASN A 75 -5.60 10.27 5.96
CA ASN A 75 -6.10 11.61 5.80
C ASN A 75 -4.87 12.45 5.44
N TYR A 76 -5.00 13.30 4.43
CA TYR A 76 -3.94 14.08 3.79
C TYR A 76 -3.12 15.03 4.72
N PHE A 77 -3.20 14.86 6.04
CA PHE A 77 -2.50 15.65 7.05
C PHE A 77 -1.79 14.78 8.10
N LYS A 78 -0.45 14.87 8.10
CA LYS A 78 0.49 14.59 9.21
C LYS A 78 0.19 13.33 10.05
N ILE A 79 0.88 12.22 9.77
CA ILE A 79 1.03 11.14 10.78
C ILE A 79 2.44 11.25 11.40
N PRO A 80 2.57 11.63 12.69
CA PRO A 80 3.79 11.49 13.45
C PRO A 80 4.09 10.01 13.71
N ASN A 81 5.38 9.70 13.86
CA ASN A 81 5.90 8.37 14.19
C ASN A 81 5.16 7.71 15.37
N THR A 82 4.45 6.61 15.10
CA THR A 82 4.36 5.49 16.04
C THR A 82 4.16 4.19 15.26
N LYS A 83 5.09 3.25 15.45
CA LYS A 83 4.90 1.84 15.11
C LYS A 83 4.01 1.21 16.19
N GLN A 84 2.88 0.65 15.79
CA GLN A 84 2.10 -0.38 16.49
C GLN A 84 1.12 -0.93 15.44
N ALA A 85 0.74 -2.20 15.36
CA ALA A 85 1.36 -3.47 15.72
C ALA A 85 0.44 -4.49 15.03
N CYS A 86 0.81 -5.01 13.85
CA CYS A 86 0.08 -6.11 13.24
C CYS A 86 0.61 -7.43 13.80
N PHE A 87 0.25 -7.70 15.06
CA PHE A 87 0.23 -9.03 15.68
C PHE A 87 -0.82 -8.98 16.78
N LEU A 88 -2.06 -9.31 16.46
CA LEU A 88 -3.04 -9.73 17.45
C LEU A 88 -3.73 -11.00 16.94
N GLN A 89 -3.27 -12.08 17.59
CA GLN A 89 -3.88 -13.39 17.92
C GLN A 89 -5.08 -13.89 17.12
#